data_AF-A0A377E3R0-F1
#
_entry.id   AF-A0A377E3R0-F1
#
_cell.length_a   1.000
_cell.length_b   1.000
_cell.length_c   1.000
_cell.angle_alpha   90.00
_cell.angle_beta   90.00
_cell.angle_gamma   90.00
#
_symmetry.space_group_name_H-M   'P 1'
#
loop_
_entity.id
_entity.type
_entity.pdbx_description
1 polymer ?
#
loop_
_entity_poly.entity_id
_entity_poly.type
_entity_poly.pdbx_seq_one_letter_code
_entity_poly.pdbx_strand_id
1 'polypeptide(L)'
;MSFLIALALTVVIYLCAYFMLFIGYIVLVLKHPDLKRTFNIPGGKGVKLVVAIVGLLTSIMAFIVSFLPPDNIQGDSTDMYVELLVVSFLVVLALPFILYAVHDRKGKANTGVTLEPINSQNAPKGHFFLHPRARSPHYIVMNDKKH
;
A
#
# COMPACT_ATOMS: atom_id res chain seq x y z
N MET A 1 22.11 -10.35 -19.93
CA MET A 1 21.08 -9.31 -20.13
C MET A 1 19.92 -9.45 -19.14
N SER A 2 19.19 -10.57 -19.11
CA SER A 2 18.01 -10.76 -18.24
C SER A 2 18.27 -10.53 -16.74
N PHE A 3 19.41 -10.97 -16.21
CA PHE A 3 19.78 -10.75 -14.80
C PHE A 3 19.94 -9.25 -14.46
N LEU A 4 20.58 -8.47 -15.33
CA LEU A 4 20.78 -7.03 -15.12
C LEU A 4 19.46 -6.27 -15.18
N ILE A 5 18.57 -6.65 -16.10
CA ILE A 5 17.22 -6.08 -16.20
C ILE A 5 16.42 -6.40 -14.94
N ALA A 6 16.48 -7.63 -14.42
CA ALA A 6 15.79 -8.00 -13.19
C ALA A 6 16.34 -7.22 -11.98
N LEU A 7 17.66 -7.07 -11.87
CA LEU A 7 18.29 -6.26 -10.81
C LEU A 7 17.83 -4.81 -10.91
N ALA A 8 17.95 -4.17 -12.08
CA ALA A 8 17.50 -2.81 -12.30
C ALA A 8 16.00 -2.64 -12.03
N LEU A 9 15.17 -3.60 -12.44
CA LEU A 9 13.73 -3.61 -12.21
C LEU A 9 13.42 -3.56 -10.69
N THR A 10 14.09 -4.38 -9.89
CA THR A 10 13.88 -4.33 -8.42
C THR A 10 14.28 -2.99 -7.82
N VAL A 11 15.38 -2.38 -8.28
CA VAL A 11 15.81 -1.05 -7.84
C VAL A 11 14.74 0.00 -8.16
N VAL A 12 14.23 0.02 -9.40
CA VAL A 12 13.21 0.98 -9.84
C VAL A 12 11.91 0.83 -9.05
N ILE A 13 11.48 -0.42 -8.79
CA ILE A 13 10.29 -0.69 -7.97
C ILE A 13 10.48 -0.19 -6.53
N TYR A 14 11.66 -0.42 -5.93
CA TYR A 14 11.96 0.09 -4.59
C TYR A 14 11.94 1.62 -4.56
N LEU A 15 12.45 2.29 -5.59
CA LEU A 15 12.44 3.74 -5.67
C LEU A 15 11.01 4.32 -5.70
N CYS A 16 10.06 3.64 -6.34
CA CYS A 16 8.65 4.03 -6.27
C CYS A 16 8.09 3.97 -4.84
N ALA A 17 8.44 2.93 -4.07
CA ALA A 17 8.07 2.84 -2.67
C ALA A 17 8.71 3.98 -1.84
N TYR A 18 9.97 4.33 -2.13
CA TYR A 18 10.64 5.47 -1.51
C TYR A 18 9.96 6.81 -1.85
N PHE A 19 9.50 7.02 -3.08
CA PHE A 19 8.72 8.21 -3.43
C PHE A 19 7.44 8.31 -2.57
N MET A 20 6.67 7.23 -2.49
CA MET A 20 5.46 7.19 -1.67
C MET A 20 5.78 7.44 -0.19
N LEU A 21 6.88 6.87 0.32
CA LEU A 21 7.34 7.05 1.69
C LEU A 21 7.71 8.51 1.99
N PHE A 22 8.53 9.15 1.16
CA PHE A 22 8.95 10.53 1.41
C PHE A 22 7.80 11.53 1.22
N ILE A 23 6.99 11.36 0.18
CA ILE A 23 5.80 12.20 -0.04
C ILE A 23 4.82 12.02 1.13
N GLY A 24 4.53 10.78 1.52
CA GLY A 24 3.67 10.46 2.65
C GLY A 24 4.19 11.07 3.96
N TYR A 25 5.50 11.03 4.18
CA TYR A 25 6.13 11.65 5.34
C TYR A 25 6.01 13.18 5.33
N ILE A 26 6.26 13.84 4.19
CA ILE A 26 6.07 15.29 4.03
C ILE A 26 4.62 15.67 4.33
N VAL A 27 3.66 14.94 3.75
CA VAL A 27 2.22 15.14 4.01
C VAL A 27 1.90 14.96 5.50
N LEU A 28 2.43 13.93 6.14
CA LEU A 28 2.23 13.66 7.57
C LEU A 28 2.79 14.78 8.46
N VAL A 29 3.95 15.33 8.12
CA VAL A 29 4.59 16.41 8.88
C VAL A 29 3.88 17.75 8.69
N LEU A 30 3.31 18.00 7.50
CA LEU A 30 2.62 19.26 7.19
C LEU A 30 1.14 19.26 7.60
N LYS A 31 0.38 18.21 7.29
CA LYS A 31 -1.08 18.16 7.45
C LYS A 31 -1.56 17.55 8.76
N HIS A 32 -0.76 16.70 9.40
CA HIS A 32 -1.17 15.98 10.61
C HIS A 32 -0.17 16.16 11.76
N PRO A 33 0.10 17.41 12.20
CA PRO A 33 1.06 17.67 13.27
C PRO A 33 0.65 17.02 14.60
N ASP A 34 -0.65 16.94 14.89
CA ASP A 34 -1.23 16.61 16.19
C ASP A 34 -1.28 15.09 16.49
N LEU A 35 -0.94 14.26 15.52
CA LEU A 35 -0.91 12.80 15.72
C LEU A 35 0.26 12.42 16.63
N LYS A 36 -0.03 11.62 17.68
CA LYS A 36 0.98 11.09 18.60
C LYS A 36 1.85 10.07 17.86
N ARG A 37 3.10 10.43 17.58
CA ARG A 37 4.07 9.60 16.83
C ARG A 37 4.96 8.81 17.79
N THR A 38 5.04 7.48 17.61
CA THR A 38 5.95 6.60 18.36
C THR A 38 7.42 6.87 17.99
N PHE A 39 7.68 7.25 16.74
CA PHE A 39 9.01 7.59 16.25
C PHE A 39 9.04 9.05 15.78
N ASN A 40 10.03 9.80 16.26
CA ASN A 40 10.27 11.18 15.85
C ASN A 40 11.74 11.38 15.55
N ILE A 41 12.03 11.92 14.37
CA ILE A 41 13.37 12.42 14.05
C ILE A 41 13.63 13.64 14.96
N PRO A 42 14.72 13.63 15.74
CA PRO A 42 15.11 14.79 16.56
C PRO A 42 15.46 15.99 15.65
N GLY A 43 15.24 17.22 16.13
CA GLY A 43 15.51 18.44 15.35
C GLY A 43 14.28 19.21 14.85
N GLY A 44 13.10 18.92 15.39
CA GLY A 44 11.89 19.72 15.11
C GLY A 44 11.34 19.55 13.69
N LYS A 45 10.44 20.45 13.27
CA LYS A 45 9.71 20.34 11.98
C LYS A 45 10.61 20.60 10.76
N GLY A 46 11.56 21.54 10.88
CA GLY A 46 12.48 21.90 9.80
C GLY A 46 13.40 20.75 9.38
N VAL A 47 14.07 20.11 10.34
CA VAL A 47 14.97 18.98 10.07
C VAL A 47 14.22 17.81 9.45
N LYS A 48 13.02 17.50 9.93
CA LYS A 48 12.15 16.47 9.34
C LYS A 48 11.88 16.74 7.86
N LEU A 49 11.54 17.97 7.51
CA LEU A 49 11.27 18.36 6.13
C LEU A 49 12.53 18.29 5.26
N VAL A 50 13.68 18.78 5.77
CA VAL A 50 14.95 18.75 5.04
C VAL A 50 15.36 17.31 4.73
N VAL A 51 15.34 16.42 5.73
CA VAL A 51 15.67 15.00 5.54
C VAL A 51 14.74 14.36 4.51
N ALA A 52 13.44 14.68 4.56
CA ALA A 52 12.47 14.14 3.61
C ALA A 52 12.69 14.66 2.18
N ILE A 53 13.00 15.95 2.01
CA ILE A 53 13.27 16.54 0.68
C ILE A 53 14.57 15.99 0.12
N VAL A 54 15.63 15.90 0.92
CA VAL A 54 16.92 15.33 0.49
C VAL A 54 16.75 13.87 0.09
N GLY A 55 16.02 13.08 0.88
CA GLY A 55 15.68 11.70 0.55
C GLY A 55 14.91 11.59 -0.77
N LEU A 56 13.88 12.41 -0.95
CA LEU A 56 13.09 12.44 -2.18
C LEU A 56 13.93 12.80 -3.41
N LEU A 57 14.76 13.86 -3.32
CA LEU A 57 15.65 14.27 -4.41
C LEU A 57 16.67 13.17 -4.76
N THR A 58 17.23 12.51 -3.74
CA THR A 58 18.17 11.40 -3.93
C THR A 58 17.50 10.24 -4.65
N SER A 59 16.27 9.88 -4.25
CA SER A 59 15.50 8.84 -4.94
C SER A 59 15.18 9.21 -6.38
N ILE A 60 14.86 10.48 -6.68
CA ILE A 60 14.59 10.93 -8.05
C ILE A 60 15.84 10.79 -8.92
N MET A 61 16.99 11.20 -8.39
CA MET A 61 18.26 11.06 -9.09
C MET A 61 18.59 9.59 -9.35
N ALA A 62 18.47 8.73 -8.34
CA ALA A 62 18.70 7.29 -8.48
C ALA A 62 17.75 6.65 -9.52
N PHE A 63 16.50 7.13 -9.58
CA PHE A 63 15.50 6.66 -10.55
C PHE A 63 15.93 7.00 -11.98
N ILE A 64 16.37 8.23 -12.23
CA ILE A 64 16.90 8.64 -13.54
C ILE A 64 18.13 7.79 -13.91
N VAL A 65 19.05 7.60 -12.97
CA VAL A 65 20.27 6.79 -13.19
C VAL A 65 19.93 5.33 -13.48
N SER A 66 18.83 4.80 -12.97
CA SER A 66 18.43 3.40 -13.19
C SER A 66 18.11 3.08 -14.65
N PHE A 67 17.79 4.10 -15.46
CA PHE A 67 17.57 3.96 -16.91
C PHE A 67 18.86 4.08 -17.73
N LEU A 68 20.00 4.37 -17.10
CA LEU A 68 21.28 4.35 -17.78
C LEU A 68 21.79 2.89 -17.87
N PRO A 69 22.12 2.39 -19.06
CA PRO A 69 22.64 1.04 -19.21
C PRO A 69 24.00 0.92 -18.50
N PRO A 70 24.28 -0.20 -17.83
CA PRO A 70 25.61 -0.46 -17.28
C PRO A 70 26.66 -0.66 -18.38
N ASP A 71 27.91 -0.30 -18.10
CA ASP A 71 29.04 -0.29 -19.06
C ASP A 71 29.33 -1.65 -19.73
N ASN A 72 28.74 -2.73 -19.23
CA ASN A 72 28.83 -4.08 -19.80
C ASN A 72 27.86 -4.31 -20.98
N ILE A 73 26.96 -3.36 -21.29
CA ILE A 73 26.06 -3.37 -22.44
C ILE A 73 26.45 -2.20 -23.36
N GLN A 74 27.49 -2.36 -24.18
CA GLN A 74 27.90 -1.37 -25.18
C GLN A 74 27.44 -1.80 -26.58
N GLY A 75 26.61 -0.98 -27.25
CA GLY A 75 26.15 -1.17 -28.64
C GLY A 75 24.63 -1.19 -28.82
N ASP A 76 24.16 -1.84 -29.89
CA ASP A 76 22.76 -1.95 -30.37
C ASP A 76 21.74 -2.51 -29.35
N SER A 77 22.21 -2.96 -28.18
CA SER A 77 21.39 -3.59 -27.13
C SER A 77 20.97 -2.63 -26.00
N THR A 78 21.41 -1.37 -26.04
CA THR A 78 21.00 -0.33 -25.07
C THR A 78 19.49 -0.05 -25.15
N ASP A 79 18.96 0.14 -26.35
CA ASP A 79 17.53 0.44 -26.54
C ASP A 79 16.66 -0.72 -26.05
N MET A 80 17.07 -1.95 -26.35
CA MET A 80 16.37 -3.16 -25.89
C MET A 80 16.40 -3.31 -24.36
N TYR A 81 17.47 -2.88 -23.69
CA TYR A 81 17.54 -2.85 -22.23
C TYR A 81 16.52 -1.88 -21.64
N VAL A 82 16.49 -0.64 -22.14
CA VAL A 82 15.59 0.41 -21.62
C VAL A 82 14.14 0.04 -21.89
N GLU A 83 13.82 -0.45 -23.09
CA GLU A 83 12.46 -0.86 -23.46
C GLU A 83 11.93 -1.98 -22.56
N LEU A 84 12.70 -3.06 -22.39
CA LEU A 84 12.32 -4.17 -21.53
C LEU A 84 12.19 -3.74 -20.06
N LEU A 85 13.06 -2.85 -19.58
CA LEU A 85 12.99 -2.30 -18.23
C LEU A 85 11.70 -1.49 -18.03
N VAL A 86 11.35 -0.61 -18.96
CA VAL A 86 10.13 0.21 -18.89
C VAL A 86 8.87 -0.66 -18.94
N VAL A 87 8.79 -1.59 -19.89
CA VAL A 87 7.61 -2.47 -20.02
C VAL A 87 7.43 -3.33 -18.76
N SER A 88 8.50 -3.98 -18.29
CA SER A 88 8.44 -4.81 -17.09
C SER A 88 8.11 -4.00 -15.83
N PHE A 89 8.64 -2.79 -15.71
CA PHE A 89 8.30 -1.86 -14.64
C PHE A 89 6.81 -1.51 -14.65
N LEU A 90 6.23 -1.13 -15.79
CA LEU A 90 4.81 -0.78 -15.90
C LEU A 90 3.90 -1.96 -15.56
N VAL A 91 4.25 -3.17 -16.01
CA VAL A 91 3.50 -4.40 -15.69
C VAL A 91 3.49 -4.65 -14.18
N VAL A 92 4.66 -4.60 -13.54
CA VAL A 92 4.76 -4.85 -12.09
C VAL A 92 4.13 -3.72 -11.29
N LEU A 93 4.26 -2.47 -11.72
CA LEU A 93 3.64 -1.32 -11.07
C LEU A 93 2.10 -1.39 -11.14
N ALA A 94 1.53 -1.83 -12.26
CA ALA A 94 0.08 -1.95 -12.44
C ALA A 94 -0.52 -3.10 -11.61
N LEU A 95 0.24 -4.17 -11.38
CA LEU A 95 -0.18 -5.39 -10.69
C LEU A 95 -0.87 -5.14 -9.33
N PRO A 96 -0.29 -4.37 -8.37
CA PRO A 96 -0.97 -4.06 -7.11
C PRO A 96 -2.28 -3.28 -7.30
N PHE A 97 -2.37 -2.38 -8.28
CA PHE A 97 -3.60 -1.63 -8.55
C PHE A 97 -4.68 -2.53 -9.18
N ILE A 98 -4.29 -3.41 -10.11
CA ILE A 98 -5.20 -4.41 -10.70
C ILE A 98 -5.70 -5.35 -9.61
N LEU A 99 -4.80 -5.89 -8.78
CA LEU A 99 -5.19 -6.74 -7.65
C LEU A 99 -6.12 -6.02 -6.70
N TYR A 100 -5.82 -4.77 -6.34
CA TYR A 100 -6.70 -3.98 -5.48
C TYR A 100 -8.08 -3.75 -6.09
N ALA A 101 -8.16 -3.44 -7.39
CA ALA A 101 -9.42 -3.25 -8.10
C ALA A 101 -10.23 -4.55 -8.24
N VAL A 102 -9.57 -5.68 -8.49
CA VAL A 102 -10.21 -7.00 -8.60
C VAL A 102 -10.57 -7.58 -7.23
N HIS A 103 -9.91 -7.12 -6.15
CA HIS A 103 -10.19 -7.55 -4.77
C HIS A 103 -11.55 -7.07 -4.22
N ASP A 104 -12.51 -6.71 -5.08
CA ASP A 104 -13.86 -6.38 -4.64
C ASP A 104 -14.57 -7.59 -4.00
N ARG A 105 -14.76 -7.50 -2.67
CA ARG A 105 -15.89 -7.92 -1.80
C ARG A 105 -16.64 -9.24 -2.08
N LYS A 106 -16.17 -10.16 -2.93
CA LYS A 106 -16.82 -11.47 -3.16
C LYS A 106 -16.94 -12.33 -1.90
N GLY A 107 -16.14 -12.03 -0.86
CA GLY A 107 -16.21 -12.70 0.43
C GLY A 107 -17.36 -12.27 1.36
N LYS A 108 -18.11 -11.19 1.05
CA LYS A 108 -19.23 -10.75 1.91
C LYS A 108 -20.62 -11.14 1.37
N ALA A 109 -20.74 -11.54 0.11
CA ALA A 109 -22.02 -11.82 -0.52
C ALA A 109 -22.46 -13.30 -0.46
N ASN A 110 -21.56 -14.23 -0.14
CA ASN A 110 -21.82 -15.68 -0.29
C ASN A 110 -21.78 -16.50 1.01
N THR A 111 -21.66 -15.87 2.18
CA THR A 111 -21.53 -16.62 3.44
C THR A 111 -22.87 -17.20 3.93
N GLY A 112 -23.99 -16.96 3.24
CA GLY A 112 -25.32 -17.36 3.71
C GLY A 112 -25.73 -16.73 5.05
N VAL A 113 -24.95 -15.74 5.50
CA VAL A 113 -25.08 -15.07 6.80
C VAL A 113 -25.58 -13.65 6.57
N THR A 114 -26.74 -13.33 7.12
CA THR A 114 -27.23 -11.96 7.26
C THR A 114 -26.89 -11.44 8.66
N LEU A 115 -26.24 -10.27 8.71
CA LEU A 115 -25.97 -9.56 9.95
C LEU A 115 -27.15 -8.65 10.25
N GLU A 116 -27.99 -9.04 11.21
CA GLU A 116 -29.11 -8.20 11.63
C GLU A 116 -28.74 -7.35 12.85
N PRO A 117 -29.11 -6.06 12.87
CA PRO A 117 -28.83 -5.18 14.00
C PRO A 117 -29.68 -5.58 15.21
N ILE A 118 -29.05 -5.59 16.38
CA ILE A 118 -29.73 -5.93 17.64
C ILE A 118 -30.43 -4.68 18.20
N ASN A 119 -31.76 -4.75 18.29
CA ASN A 119 -32.59 -3.74 18.96
C ASN A 119 -33.16 -4.33 20.27
N SER A 120 -33.65 -3.48 21.17
CA SER A 120 -34.29 -3.85 22.43
C SER A 120 -35.45 -4.83 22.28
N GLN A 121 -36.07 -4.89 21.10
CA GLN A 121 -37.16 -5.80 20.77
C GLN A 121 -36.70 -7.15 20.21
N ASN A 122 -35.50 -7.23 19.62
CA ASN A 122 -34.98 -8.42 18.93
C ASN A 122 -33.71 -8.98 19.59
N ALA A 123 -33.40 -8.55 20.82
CA ALA A 123 -32.19 -8.95 21.50
C ALA A 123 -32.32 -10.36 22.10
N PRO A 124 -31.31 -11.23 21.92
CA PRO A 124 -31.32 -12.55 22.54
C PRO A 124 -31.35 -12.43 24.07
N LYS A 125 -31.97 -13.42 24.72
CA LYS A 125 -32.09 -13.45 26.19
C LYS A 125 -30.70 -13.30 26.81
N GLY A 126 -30.54 -12.35 27.72
CA GLY A 126 -29.26 -12.08 28.38
C GLY A 126 -28.32 -11.12 27.62
N HIS A 127 -28.66 -10.65 26.42
CA HIS A 127 -27.76 -9.79 25.62
C HIS A 127 -27.47 -8.43 26.27
N PHE A 128 -28.42 -7.88 27.04
CA PHE A 128 -28.24 -6.64 27.82
C PHE A 128 -27.47 -6.84 29.13
N PHE A 129 -27.27 -8.09 29.56
CA PHE A 129 -26.47 -8.41 30.74
C PHE A 129 -24.99 -8.60 30.40
N LEU A 130 -24.63 -8.65 29.11
CA LEU A 130 -23.24 -8.68 28.66
C LEU A 130 -22.59 -7.31 28.87
N HIS A 131 -21.33 -7.32 29.29
CA HIS A 131 -20.53 -6.12 29.46
C HIS A 131 -20.49 -5.29 28.16
N PRO A 132 -20.61 -3.94 28.20
CA PRO A 132 -20.74 -3.10 26.99
C PRO A 132 -19.64 -3.31 25.94
N ARG A 133 -18.42 -3.66 26.36
CA ARG A 133 -17.29 -3.94 25.44
C ARG A 133 -17.33 -5.32 24.77
N ALA A 134 -18.07 -6.27 25.32
CA ALA A 134 -18.21 -7.64 24.80
C ALA A 134 -19.51 -7.84 24.01
N ARG A 135 -20.32 -6.79 23.88
CA ARG A 135 -21.63 -6.83 23.26
C ARG A 135 -21.52 -6.61 21.76
N SER A 136 -21.85 -7.64 20.97
CA SER A 136 -21.97 -7.47 19.52
C SER A 136 -23.19 -6.61 19.18
N PRO A 137 -23.06 -5.62 18.27
CA PRO A 137 -24.19 -4.83 17.77
C PRO A 137 -25.03 -5.58 16.72
N HIS A 138 -24.53 -6.70 16.18
CA HIS A 138 -25.22 -7.51 15.16
C HIS A 138 -25.22 -8.98 15.56
N TYR A 139 -26.27 -9.72 15.19
CA TYR A 139 -26.30 -11.17 15.28
C TYR A 139 -26.26 -11.80 13.89
N ILE A 140 -25.66 -12.99 13.82
CA ILE A 140 -25.46 -13.76 12.59
C ILE A 140 -26.71 -14.64 12.40
N VAL A 141 -27.51 -14.35 11.39
CA VAL A 141 -28.62 -15.21 10.95
C VAL A 141 -28.14 -16.03 9.77
N MET A 142 -28.15 -17.36 9.91
CA MET A 142 -27.93 -18.27 8.79
C MET A 142 -29.23 -18.36 7.99
N ASN A 143 -29.19 -18.06 6.70
CA ASN A 143 -30.33 -18.23 5.81
C ASN A 143 -30.46 -19.72 5.46
N ASP A 144 -31.33 -20.44 6.18
CA ASP A 144 -31.59 -21.88 6.04
C ASP A 144 -32.38 -22.25 4.77
N LYS A 145 -32.12 -21.55 3.65
CA LYS A 145 -32.66 -21.88 2.32
C LYS A 145 -31.57 -22.51 1.47
N LYS A 146 -31.05 -23.64 1.93
CA LYS A 146 -30.34 -24.61 1.10
C LYS A 146 -30.35 -26.00 1.75
N HIS A 147 -31.56 -26.55 1.88
CA HIS A 147 -31.79 -27.98 1.87
C HIS A 147 -32.76 -28.28 0.72
#